data_AF-A0A9E5NDG4-F1
#
_entry.id   AF-A0A9E5NDG4-F1
#
_cell.length_a   1.000
_cell.length_b   1.000
_cell.length_c   1.000
_cell.angle_alpha   90.00
_cell.angle_beta   90.00
_cell.angle_gamma   90.00
#
_symmetry.space_group_name_H-M   'P 1'
#
loop_
_entity.id
_entity.type
_entity.pdbx_description
1 polymer ?
#
loop_
_entity_poly.entity_id
_entity_poly.type
_entity_poly.pdbx_seq_one_letter_code
_entity_poly.pdbx_strand_id
1 'polypeptide(L)' 'IHSTVLGIGERAGNTPMEETVLGLLTMYGVDVGLNYDKLYDLAHLVKELSGQPVPGNKPVVGDSLF' A
#
# COMPACT_ATOMS: atom_id res chain seq x y z
N ILE A 1 -14.48 -0.51 -0.32
CA ILE A 1 -13.61 -0.24 0.86
C ILE A 1 -12.91 1.08 0.62
N HIS A 2 -12.87 1.98 1.60
CA HIS A 2 -12.06 3.19 1.51
C HIS A 2 -10.66 2.92 2.07
N SER A 3 -9.63 3.29 1.33
CA SER A 3 -8.21 3.10 1.68
C SER A 3 -7.38 4.20 1.02
N THR A 4 -6.13 4.36 1.44
CA THR A 4 -5.17 5.28 0.82
C THR A 4 -3.84 4.57 0.59
N VAL A 5 -3.09 5.02 -0.41
CA VAL A 5 -1.73 4.51 -0.66
C VAL A 5 -0.87 4.77 0.58
N LEU A 6 -0.09 3.77 1.00
CA LEU A 6 0.72 3.78 2.23
C LEU A 6 -0.09 3.91 3.54
N GLY A 7 -1.43 3.93 3.47
CA GLY A 7 -2.28 4.25 4.62
C GLY A 7 -2.17 5.70 5.07
N ILE A 8 -1.73 6.64 4.20
CA ILE A 8 -1.62 8.06 4.57
C ILE A 8 -2.96 8.63 5.04
N GLY A 9 -2.91 9.37 6.14
CA GLY A 9 -4.04 10.04 6.76
C GLY A 9 -3.64 10.63 8.12
N GLU A 10 -4.54 11.37 8.76
CA GLU A 10 -4.28 11.88 10.10
C GLU A 10 -4.16 10.76 11.15
N ARG A 11 -3.48 11.06 12.27
CA ARG A 11 -3.28 10.15 13.41
C ARG A 11 -2.53 8.88 12.98
N ALA A 12 -3.18 7.72 13.09
CA ALA A 12 -2.62 6.43 12.69
C ALA A 12 -2.70 6.19 11.17
N GLY A 13 -3.38 7.08 10.43
CA GLY A 13 -3.60 6.93 9.01
C GLY A 13 -4.94 6.26 8.67
N ASN A 14 -5.09 5.93 7.39
CA ASN A 14 -6.19 5.12 6.86
C ASN A 14 -5.72 3.69 6.62
N THR A 15 -6.65 2.81 6.25
CA THR A 15 -6.30 1.46 5.81
C THR A 15 -5.34 1.52 4.60
N PRO A 16 -4.19 0.82 4.63
CA PRO A 16 -3.25 0.80 3.51
C PRO A 16 -3.84 0.07 2.29
N MET A 17 -3.86 0.75 1.15
CA MET A 17 -4.46 0.24 -0.09
C MET A 17 -3.76 -1.04 -0.56
N GLU A 18 -2.43 -1.02 -0.64
CA GLU A 18 -1.60 -2.11 -1.11
C GLU A 18 -1.82 -3.41 -0.30
N GLU A 19 -1.94 -3.29 1.02
CA GLU A 19 -2.22 -4.41 1.92
C GLU A 19 -3.66 -4.91 1.73
N THR A 20 -4.62 -4.00 1.60
CA THR A 20 -6.04 -4.34 1.44
C THR A 20 -6.27 -5.11 0.14
N VAL A 21 -5.75 -4.62 -0.98
CA VAL A 21 -6.02 -5.21 -2.30
C VAL A 21 -5.31 -6.54 -2.50
N LEU A 22 -4.10 -6.70 -1.94
CA LEU A 22 -3.41 -7.99 -1.94
C LEU A 22 -4.05 -8.97 -0.97
N GLY A 23 -4.52 -8.51 0.20
CA GLY A 23 -5.29 -9.35 1.12
C GLY A 23 -6.56 -9.88 0.47
N LEU A 24 -7.34 -9.02 -0.19
CA LEU A 24 -8.53 -9.41 -0.96
C LEU A 24 -8.20 -10.44 -2.04
N LEU A 25 -7.17 -10.18 -2.84
CA LEU A 25 -6.78 -11.07 -3.92
C LEU A 25 -6.30 -12.44 -3.40
N THR A 26 -5.37 -12.45 -2.45
CA THR A 26 -4.63 -13.65 -2.05
C THR A 26 -5.32 -14.48 -0.97
N MET A 27 -6.07 -13.84 -0.06
CA MET A 27 -6.72 -14.53 1.07
C MET A 27 -8.20 -14.78 0.83
N TYR A 28 -8.85 -13.94 0.02
CA TYR A 28 -10.29 -14.01 -0.23
C TYR A 28 -10.66 -14.33 -1.67
N GLY A 29 -9.70 -14.39 -2.59
CA GLY A 29 -9.96 -14.65 -4.02
C GLY A 29 -10.76 -13.54 -4.71
N VAL A 30 -10.76 -12.32 -4.15
CA VAL A 30 -11.49 -11.16 -4.68
C VAL A 30 -10.52 -10.26 -5.45
N ASP A 31 -10.59 -10.33 -6.77
CA ASP A 31 -9.90 -9.40 -7.67
C ASP A 31 -10.74 -8.11 -7.81
N VAL A 32 -10.08 -6.97 -7.58
CA VAL A 32 -10.69 -5.64 -7.67
C VAL A 32 -10.32 -4.89 -8.96
N GLY A 33 -9.66 -5.57 -9.90
CA GLY A 33 -9.35 -5.09 -11.25
C GLY A 33 -8.20 -4.07 -11.31
N LEU A 34 -7.26 -4.14 -10.36
CA LEU A 34 -6.10 -3.25 -10.33
C LEU A 34 -4.92 -3.85 -11.09
N ASN A 35 -4.03 -2.97 -11.57
CA ASN A 35 -2.71 -3.39 -12.03
C ASN A 35 -1.77 -3.51 -10.82
N TYR A 36 -1.62 -4.74 -10.30
CA TYR A 36 -0.84 -5.03 -9.10
C TYR A 36 0.66 -4.76 -9.26
N ASP A 37 1.20 -4.83 -10.48
CA ASP A 37 2.61 -4.55 -10.77
C ASP A 37 3.00 -3.09 -10.50
N LYS A 38 2.01 -2.20 -10.37
CA LYS A 38 2.21 -0.77 -10.11
C LYS A 38 2.18 -0.37 -8.64
N LEU A 39 1.87 -1.30 -7.73
CA LEU A 39 1.72 -0.96 -6.31
C LEU A 39 3.01 -0.41 -5.69
N TYR A 40 4.16 -0.98 -6.03
CA TYR A 40 5.45 -0.53 -5.50
C TYR A 40 5.83 0.87 -6.00
N ASP A 41 5.80 1.09 -7.32
CA ASP A 41 6.09 2.39 -7.93
C ASP A 41 5.13 3.48 -7.42
N LEU A 42 3.85 3.16 -7.27
CA LEU A 42 2.83 4.08 -6.75
C LEU A 42 3.12 4.44 -5.29
N ALA A 43 3.48 3.46 -4.46
CA ALA A 43 3.83 3.69 -3.06
C ALA A 43 5.07 4.59 -2.94
N HIS A 44 6.09 4.38 -3.77
CA HIS A 44 7.28 5.24 -3.79
C HIS A 44 7.01 6.65 -4.29
N LEU A 45 6.19 6.80 -5.33
CA LEU A 45 5.75 8.11 -5.79
C LEU A 45 5.03 8.88 -4.68
N VAL A 46 4.12 8.22 -3.97
CA VAL A 46 3.38 8.85 -2.86
C VAL A 46 4.30 9.14 -1.67
N LYS A 47 5.24 8.25 -1.33
CA LYS A 47 6.28 8.47 -0.30
C LYS A 47 7.10 9.73 -0.62
N GLU A 48 7.57 9.87 -1.85
CA GLU A 48 8.36 11.02 -2.30
C GLU A 48 7.55 12.33 -2.23
N LEU A 49 6.33 12.32 -2.79
CA LEU A 49 5.50 13.52 -2.87
C LEU A 49 4.93 13.96 -1.52
N SER A 50 4.61 13.01 -0.63
CA SER A 50 4.05 13.32 0.69
C SER A 50 5.11 13.64 1.75
N GLY A 51 6.36 13.21 1.52
CA GLY A 51 7.42 13.26 2.53
C GLY A 51 7.20 12.34 3.73
N GLN A 52 6.18 11.46 3.69
CA GLN A 52 5.87 10.56 4.79
C GLN A 52 6.92 9.44 4.86
N PRO A 53 7.59 9.24 6.01
CA PRO A 53 8.53 8.13 6.16
C PRO A 53 7.78 6.80 6.11
N VAL A 54 8.31 5.86 5.31
CA VAL A 54 7.81 4.48 5.21
C VAL A 54 8.86 3.55 5.84
N PRO A 55 8.50 2.76 6.87
CA PRO A 55 9.42 1.79 7.45
C PRO A 55 9.87 0.74 6.43
N GLY A 56 11.13 0.31 6.49
CA GLY A 56 11.66 -0.73 5.59
C GLY A 56 10.93 -2.08 5.68
N ASN A 57 10.24 -2.35 6.79
CA ASN A 57 9.42 -3.54 7.00
C ASN A 57 7.91 -3.32 6.75
N LYS A 58 7.51 -2.18 6.15
CA LYS A 58 6.12 -1.90 5.77
C LYS A 58 5.63 -3.02 4.84
N PRO A 59 4.53 -3.73 5.14
CA PRO A 59 4.03 -4.80 4.29
C PRO A 59 3.89 -4.36 2.82
N VAL A 60 4.19 -5.28 1.90
CA VAL A 60 4.14 -5.12 0.43
C VAL A 60 5.23 -4.21 -0.15
N VAL A 61 5.44 -3.02 0.42
CA VAL A 61 6.21 -1.94 -0.23
C VAL A 61 7.45 -1.49 0.56
N GLY A 62 7.74 -2.14 1.68
CA GLY A 62 8.92 -1.88 2.48
C GLY A 62 10.21 -2.26 1.76
N ASP A 63 11.19 -1.34 1.78
CA ASP A 63 12.48 -1.48 1.10
C ASP A 63 13.36 -2.64 1.61
N SER A 64 12.97 -3.31 2.70
CA SER A 64 13.71 -4.43 3.31
C SER A 64 12.94 -5.76 3.30
N LEU A 65 11.82 -5.85 2.57
CA LEU A 65 10.99 -7.07 2.52
C LEU A 65 11.44 -8.11 1.49
N PHE A 66 12.08 -7.68 0.41
CA PHE A 66 12.50 -8.50 -0.73
C PHE A 66 13.89 -8.05 -1.22
#